data_AF-A0A7W0U020-F1
#
_entry.id   AF-A0A7W0U020-F1
#
_cell.length_a   1.000
_cell.length_b   1.000
_cell.length_c   1.000
_cell.angle_alpha   90.00
_cell.angle_beta   90.00
_cell.angle_gamma   90.00
#
_symmetry.space_group_name_H-M   'P 1'
#
loop_
_entity.id
_entity.type
_entity.pdbx_description
1 polymer ?
#
loop_
_entity_poly.entity_id
_entity_poly.type
_entity_poly.pdbx_seq_one_letter_code
_entity_poly.pdbx_strand_id
1 'polypeptide(L)' 'MASSVSVQVHTLDGADLCRVHVPPSRFPVEATVAVDKGGQVTRRTAFYVRIGNGTREITDLAERQRYVASRWGAAIQAA' A
#
# COMPACT_ATOMS: atom_id res chain seq x y z
N MET A 1 -0.12 -14.67 -2.99
CA MET A 1 -1.50 -14.15 -2.91
C MET A 1 -1.67 -13.09 -4.00
N ALA A 2 -2.64 -13.24 -4.89
CA ALA A 2 -2.87 -12.26 -5.95
C ALA A 2 -3.59 -11.04 -5.35
N SER A 3 -3.02 -9.85 -5.51
CA SER A 3 -3.71 -8.61 -5.21
C SER A 3 -4.95 -8.52 -6.10
N SER A 4 -6.13 -8.45 -5.49
CA SER A 4 -7.35 -8.14 -6.25
C SER A 4 -7.21 -6.70 -6.73
N VAL A 5 -6.81 -6.51 -7.99
CA VAL A 5 -6.68 -5.21 -8.64
C VAL A 5 -7.48 -5.26 -9.93
N SER A 6 -8.30 -4.26 -10.17
CA SER A 6 -8.98 -4.06 -11.45
C SER A 6 -8.39 -2.84 -12.13
N VAL A 7 -8.00 -3.00 -13.40
CA VAL A 7 -7.44 -1.93 -14.22
C VAL A 7 -8.40 -1.63 -15.37
N GLN A 8 -8.64 -0.35 -15.62
CA GLN A 8 -9.43 0.14 -16.75
C GLN A 8 -8.61 1.23 -17.44
N VAL A 9 -8.50 1.17 -18.77
CA VAL A 9 -7.85 2.22 -19.56
C VAL A 9 -8.94 2.98 -20.30
N HIS A 10 -8.95 4.29 -20.14
CA HIS A 10 -9.84 5.22 -20.81
C HIS A 10 -9.03 6.13 -21.72
N THR A 11 -9.58 6.51 -22.86
CA THR A 11 -8.99 7.58 -23.68
C THR A 11 -9.86 8.82 -23.53
N LEU A 12 -9.27 9.92 -23.06
CA LEU A 12 -9.91 11.22 -22.83
C LEU A 12 -9.09 12.27 -23.57
N ASP A 13 -9.72 13.03 -24.48
CA ASP A 13 -9.08 14.08 -25.28
C ASP A 13 -7.79 13.61 -26.01
N GLY A 14 -7.78 12.36 -26.46
CA GLY A 14 -6.62 11.76 -27.15
C GLY A 14 -5.48 11.31 -26.23
N ALA A 15 -5.62 11.43 -24.91
CA ALA A 15 -4.69 10.92 -23.92
C ALA A 15 -5.25 9.70 -23.18
N ASP A 16 -4.38 8.76 -22.82
CA ASP A 16 -4.78 7.57 -22.06
C ASP A 16 -4.72 7.81 -20.54
N LEU A 17 -5.84 7.54 -19.88
CA LEU A 17 -5.99 7.53 -18.43
C LEU A 17 -6.17 6.09 -17.94
N CYS A 18 -5.22 5.64 -17.12
CA CYS A 18 -5.30 4.34 -16.47
C CYS A 18 -5.93 4.47 -15.08
N ARG A 19 -7.15 3.94 -14.93
CA ARG A 19 -7.84 3.81 -13.65
C ARG A 19 -7.48 2.47 -13.01
N VAL A 20 -6.76 2.54 -11.89
CA VAL A 20 -6.45 1.38 -11.05
C VAL A 20 -7.35 1.40 -9.83
N HIS A 21 -8.17 0.37 -9.66
CA HIS A 21 -8.99 0.19 -8.48
C HIS A 21 -8.50 -0.99 -7.66
N VAL A 22 -8.20 -0.71 -6.39
CA VAL A 22 -7.65 -1.66 -5.42
C VAL A 22 -8.63 -1.79 -4.26
N PRO A 23 -9.45 -2.87 -4.20
CA PRO A 23 -10.25 -3.17 -3.01
C PRO A 23 -9.38 -3.29 -1.75
N PRO A 24 -9.93 -2.94 -0.56
CA PRO A 24 -9.23 -3.14 0.70
C PRO A 24 -8.80 -4.60 0.89
N SER A 25 -7.56 -4.80 1.34
CA SER A 25 -7.05 -6.13 1.69
C SER A 25 -7.75 -6.66 2.94
N ARG A 26 -7.92 -7.99 3.01
CA ARG A 26 -8.44 -8.70 4.20
C ARG A 26 -7.42 -8.84 5.33
N PHE A 27 -6.17 -8.52 5.06
CA PHE A 27 -5.05 -8.60 6.00
C PHE A 27 -4.07 -7.45 5.78
N PRO A 28 -3.24 -7.09 6.77
CA PRO A 28 -2.20 -6.08 6.62
C PRO A 28 -1.22 -6.45 5.50
N VAL A 29 -0.83 -5.47 4.67
CA VAL A 29 0.10 -5.70 3.55
C VAL A 29 1.37 -4.88 3.75
N GLU A 30 2.51 -5.53 3.65
CA GLU A 30 3.82 -4.87 3.54
C GLU A 30 4.23 -4.78 2.07
N ALA A 31 4.87 -3.67 1.69
CA ALA A 31 5.34 -3.44 0.34
C ALA A 31 6.87 -3.45 0.29
N THR A 32 7.45 -4.16 -0.69
CA THR A 32 8.85 -3.99 -1.05
C THR A 32 8.99 -2.73 -1.91
N VAL A 33 9.56 -1.68 -1.33
CA VAL A 33 9.79 -0.39 -1.99
C VAL A 33 11.25 -0.26 -2.42
N ALA A 34 11.46 0.23 -3.64
CA ALA A 34 12.77 0.64 -4.13
C ALA A 34 12.97 2.12 -3.77
N VAL A 35 14.05 2.43 -3.05
CA VAL A 35 14.43 3.79 -2.67
C VAL A 35 15.77 4.09 -3.33
N ASP A 36 15.81 5.14 -4.14
CA ASP A 36 17.06 5.67 -4.67
C ASP A 36 17.68 6.61 -3.63
N LYS A 37 18.91 6.30 -3.21
CA LYS A 37 19.75 7.17 -2.39
C LYS A 37 21.01 7.52 -3.18
N GLY A 38 20.97 8.63 -3.91
CA GLY A 38 22.15 9.17 -4.61
C GLY A 38 22.65 8.30 -5.76
N GLY A 39 21.75 7.64 -6.49
CA GLY A 39 22.07 6.75 -7.61
C GLY A 39 22.14 5.27 -7.22
N GLN A 40 22.02 4.95 -5.92
CA GLN A 40 21.94 3.57 -5.44
C GLN A 40 20.51 3.19 -5.07
N VAL A 41 19.92 2.29 -5.86
CA VAL A 41 18.60 1.72 -5.59
C VAL A 41 18.69 0.64 -4.51
N THR A 42 18.13 0.91 -3.33
CA THR A 42 18.00 -0.07 -2.25
C THR A 42 16.56 -0.51 -2.13
N ARG A 43 16.31 -1.83 -2.05
CA ARG A 43 14.98 -2.37 -1.76
C ARG A 43 14.81 -2.56 -0.26
N ARG A 44 13.68 -2.10 0.29
CA ARG A 44 13.31 -2.36 1.68
C ARG A 44 11.84 -2.70 1.78
N THR A 45 11.49 -3.50 2.77
CA THR A 45 10.09 -3.76 3.12
C THR A 45 9.60 -2.66 4.04
N ALA A 46 8.42 -2.11 3.75
CA ALA A 46 7.83 -1.00 4.49
C ALA A 46 6.30 -1.11 4.53
N PHE A 47 5.71 -0.56 5.60
CA PHE A 47 4.26 -0.52 5.80
C PHE A 47 3.74 0.89 5.52
N TYR A 48 3.05 1.05 4.38
CA TYR A 48 2.48 2.33 3.97
C TYR A 48 0.96 2.34 4.13
N VAL A 49 0.43 3.49 4.53
CA VAL A 49 -1.00 3.72 4.64
C VAL A 49 -1.39 5.01 3.91
N ARG A 50 -2.58 5.02 3.32
CA ARG A 50 -3.21 6.22 2.77
C ARG A 50 -4.12 6.83 3.83
N ILE A 51 -3.87 8.08 4.21
CA ILE A 51 -4.70 8.83 5.17
C ILE A 51 -5.03 10.19 4.54
N GLY A 52 -6.32 10.46 4.35
CA GLY A 52 -6.77 11.62 3.58
C GLY A 52 -6.19 11.60 2.16
N ASN A 53 -5.54 12.70 1.77
CA ASN A 53 -4.88 12.86 0.48
C ASN A 53 -3.37 12.55 0.51
N GLY A 54 -2.86 11.97 1.61
CA GLY A 54 -1.45 11.64 1.81
C GLY A 54 -1.18 10.15 1.93
N THR A 55 0.01 9.73 1.49
CA THR A 55 0.55 8.38 1.74
C THR A 55 1.72 8.53 2.69
N ARG A 56 1.73 7.79 3.80
CA ARG A 56 2.84 7.80 4.75
C ARG A 56 3.26 6.40 5.17
N GLU A 57 4.54 6.27 5.49
CA GLU A 57 5.08 5.09 6.15
C GLU A 57 4.72 5.12 7.64
N ILE A 58 4.36 3.97 8.21
CA ILE A 58 4.33 3.76 9.65
C ILE A 58 5.58 2.96 10.01
N THR A 59 6.54 3.62 10.67
CA THR A 59 7.79 3.00 11.11
C THR A 59 7.72 2.52 12.56
N ASP A 60 6.91 3.16 13.41
CA ASP A 60 6.72 2.76 14.80
C ASP A 60 5.84 1.50 14.91
N LEU A 61 6.34 0.51 15.64
CA LEU A 61 5.67 -0.79 15.78
C LEU A 61 4.35 -0.67 16.57
N ALA A 62 4.33 0.15 17.62
CA ALA A 62 3.14 0.32 18.45
C ALA A 62 2.02 1.05 17.69
N GLU A 63 2.37 2.06 16.90
CA GLU A 63 1.46 2.71 15.95
C GLU A 63 0.93 1.71 14.92
N ARG A 64 1.82 0.89 14.32
CA ARG A 64 1.41 -0.12 13.34
C ARG A 64 0.43 -1.12 13.93
N GLN A 65 0.70 -1.63 15.13
CA GLN A 65 -0.19 -2.59 15.80
C GLN A 65 -1.56 -1.98 16.08
N ARG A 66 -1.61 -0.73 16.57
CA ARG A 66 -2.88 -0.01 16.78
C ARG A 66 -3.64 0.19 15.47
N TYR A 67 -2.94 0.58 14.41
CA TYR A 67 -3.54 0.75 13.08
C TYR A 67 -4.13 -0.58 12.58
N VAL A 68 -3.37 -1.66 12.68
CA VAL A 68 -3.83 -3.00 12.26
C VAL A 68 -5.06 -3.44 13.06
N ALA A 69 -5.00 -3.32 14.38
CA ALA A 69 -6.12 -3.68 15.26
C ALA A 69 -7.39 -2.88 14.91
N SER A 70 -7.27 -1.58 14.58
CA SER A 70 -8.40 -0.74 14.21
C SER A 70 -9.08 -1.12 12.88
N ARG A 71 -8.33 -1.75 11.95
CA ARG A 71 -8.79 -2.04 10.59
C ARG A 71 -9.25 -3.48 10.41
N TRP A 72 -8.60 -4.40 11.11
CA TRP A 72 -8.79 -5.84 10.94
C TRP A 72 -9.16 -6.58 12.24
N GLY A 73 -9.22 -5.89 13.38
CA GLY A 73 -9.56 -6.47 14.68
C GLY A 73 -8.35 -7.01 15.46
N ALA A 74 -8.57 -7.34 16.74
CA ALA A 74 -7.54 -7.82 17.67
C ALA A 74 -7.22 -9.31 17.49
N ALA A 75 -6.85 -9.73 16.27
CA ALA A 75 -6.12 -10.97 15.97
C ALA A 75 -6.13 -11.21 14.45
N ILE A 76 -5.14 -10.70 13.74
CA ILE A 76 -4.65 -11.40 12.55
C ILE A 76 -3.16 -11.62 12.81
N GLN A 77 -2.83 -12.81 13.31
CA GLN A 77 -1.46 -13.31 13.25
C GLN A 77 -1.10 -13.41 11.76
N ALA A 78 -0.02 -12.73 11.37
CA ALA A 78 0.53 -12.86 10.04
C ALA A 78 0.99 -14.32 9.86
N ALA A 79 0.40 -15.01 8.87
CA ALA A 79 0.87 -16.30 8.38
C ALA A 79 1.94 -16.09 7.31
#